data_AF-A0A5V0QDN5-F1
#
_entry.id   AF-A0A5V0QDN5-F1
#
_cell.length_a   1.000
_cell.length_b   1.000
_cell.length_c   1.000
_cell.angle_alpha   90.00
_cell.angle_beta   90.00
_cell.angle_gamma   90.00
#
_symmetry.space_group_name_H-M   'P 1'
#
loop_
_entity.id
_entity.type
_entity.pdbx_description
1 polymer ?
#
loop_
_entity_poly.entity_id
_entity_poly.type
_entity_poly.pdbx_seq_one_letter_code
_entity_poly.pdbx_strand_id
1 'polypeptide(L)'
;MLISSFHERQTRNNEKIKQLLNFLKEETYSDFKTLMLLFGFRDHKSLYSLLAKTERMGLIQKHVLESRTMKISLWGITNDGLAVVLTPDDKIFPPRFEPSKITGWTLEHHLDNQAARLILEKKGASGWINGDRATFLSQYQVKHRPDGLIILPGSTVIAIETERRLKTRARYQSIIASHLLARTRKLWIHVFYVIPDPQKKRALELLFDSIRHVIINHQHVPLEERHRRVFRIYTLDELKRLSLDSYT
;
A
#
# COMPACT_ATOMS: atom_id res chain seq x y z
N MET A 1 -7.42 -15.73 -26.31
CA MET A 1 -8.10 -17.04 -26.21
C MET A 1 -9.52 -16.79 -25.71
N LEU A 2 -10.51 -16.90 -26.60
CA LEU A 2 -11.94 -16.78 -26.23
C LEU A 2 -12.31 -17.99 -25.37
N ILE A 3 -12.79 -17.75 -24.14
CA ILE A 3 -13.21 -18.82 -23.22
C ILE A 3 -14.52 -19.41 -23.76
N SER A 4 -14.46 -20.68 -24.16
CA SER A 4 -15.51 -21.37 -24.90
C SER A 4 -16.65 -21.86 -23.99
N SER A 5 -16.37 -22.30 -22.76
CA SER A 5 -17.40 -22.87 -21.88
C SER A 5 -18.04 -21.85 -20.93
N PHE A 6 -19.37 -21.96 -20.73
CA PHE A 6 -20.12 -21.14 -19.77
C PHE A 6 -19.58 -21.29 -18.33
N HIS A 7 -19.20 -22.52 -17.97
CA HIS A 7 -18.71 -22.82 -16.63
C HIS A 7 -17.38 -22.12 -16.33
N GLU A 8 -16.41 -22.16 -17.24
CA GLU A 8 -15.14 -21.44 -17.07
C GLU A 8 -15.33 -19.92 -16.97
N ARG A 9 -16.27 -19.36 -17.72
CA ARG A 9 -16.60 -17.93 -17.61
C ARG A 9 -17.16 -17.59 -16.23
N GLN A 10 -18.01 -18.45 -15.68
CA GLN A 10 -18.56 -18.25 -14.33
C GLN A 10 -17.47 -18.38 -13.25
N THR A 11 -16.60 -19.38 -13.35
CA THR A 11 -15.49 -19.58 -12.42
C THR A 11 -14.55 -18.38 -12.40
N ARG A 12 -14.07 -17.92 -13.57
CA ARG A 12 -13.21 -16.73 -13.65
C ARG A 12 -13.89 -15.47 -13.12
N ASN A 13 -15.19 -15.34 -13.35
CA ASN A 13 -15.94 -14.22 -12.80
C ASN A 13 -15.97 -14.28 -11.26
N ASN A 14 -16.20 -15.45 -10.68
CA ASN A 14 -16.21 -15.63 -9.23
C ASN A 14 -14.81 -15.38 -8.63
N GLU A 15 -13.74 -15.82 -9.29
CA GLU A 15 -12.35 -15.53 -8.90
C GLU A 15 -12.08 -14.02 -8.86
N LYS A 16 -12.52 -13.26 -9.88
CA LYS A 16 -12.37 -11.80 -9.90
C LYS A 16 -13.14 -11.11 -8.78
N ILE A 17 -14.36 -11.57 -8.48
CA ILE A 17 -15.14 -11.04 -7.35
C ILE A 17 -14.41 -11.35 -6.04
N LYS A 18 -13.94 -12.57 -5.84
CA LYS A 18 -13.18 -12.96 -4.64
C LYS A 18 -11.89 -12.15 -4.50
N GLN A 19 -11.17 -11.90 -5.59
CA GLN A 19 -9.98 -11.04 -5.62
C GLN A 19 -10.32 -9.60 -5.22
N LEU A 20 -11.40 -9.02 -5.76
CA LEU A 20 -11.87 -7.69 -5.38
C LEU A 20 -12.18 -7.62 -3.89
N LEU A 21 -12.96 -8.57 -3.38
CA LEU A 21 -13.39 -8.57 -1.98
C LEU A 21 -12.24 -8.81 -1.02
N ASN A 22 -11.29 -9.69 -1.33
CA ASN A 22 -10.08 -9.86 -0.51
C ASN A 22 -9.26 -8.57 -0.47
N PHE A 23 -9.05 -7.92 -1.61
CA PHE A 23 -8.35 -6.64 -1.65
C PHE A 23 -9.07 -5.57 -0.82
N LEU A 24 -10.40 -5.44 -0.97
CA LEU A 24 -11.18 -4.48 -0.19
C LEU A 24 -11.37 -4.87 1.28
N LYS A 25 -11.23 -6.14 1.66
CA LYS A 25 -11.17 -6.57 3.06
C LYS A 25 -9.95 -5.95 3.74
N GLU A 26 -8.81 -5.95 3.04
CA GLU A 26 -7.56 -5.38 3.53
C GLU A 26 -7.48 -3.87 3.43
N GLU A 27 -8.07 -3.27 2.40
CA GLU A 27 -7.96 -1.83 2.13
C GLU A 27 -9.21 -1.03 2.49
N THR A 28 -10.31 -1.70 2.86
CA THR A 28 -11.66 -1.16 3.11
C THR A 28 -12.35 -0.56 1.87
N TYR A 29 -11.61 0.22 1.08
CA TYR A 29 -12.07 0.88 -0.14
C TYR A 29 -10.90 1.18 -1.09
N SER A 30 -11.24 1.45 -2.35
CA SER A 30 -10.29 1.87 -3.38
C SER A 30 -10.96 2.72 -4.45
N ASP A 31 -10.16 3.45 -5.21
CA ASP A 31 -10.61 4.19 -6.38
C ASP A 31 -10.53 3.36 -7.68
N PHE A 32 -11.04 3.93 -8.76
CA PHE A 32 -11.06 3.27 -10.07
C PHE A 32 -9.64 2.98 -10.59
N LYS A 33 -8.69 3.91 -10.40
CA LYS A 33 -7.34 3.79 -10.95
C LYS A 33 -6.58 2.63 -10.30
N THR A 34 -6.68 2.52 -8.98
CA THR A 34 -6.07 1.43 -8.22
C THR A 34 -6.74 0.10 -8.51
N LEU A 35 -8.06 0.04 -8.68
CA LEU A 35 -8.74 -1.20 -9.09
C LEU A 35 -8.41 -1.61 -10.53
N MET A 36 -8.22 -0.66 -11.45
CA MET A 36 -7.67 -0.95 -12.79
C MET A 36 -6.28 -1.56 -12.68
N LEU A 37 -5.45 -1.05 -11.76
CA LEU A 37 -4.14 -1.62 -11.48
C LEU A 37 -4.29 -3.05 -10.92
N LEU A 38 -5.13 -3.30 -9.91
CA LEU A 38 -5.35 -4.63 -9.32
C LEU A 38 -5.65 -5.69 -10.39
N PHE A 39 -6.59 -5.41 -11.30
CA PHE A 39 -7.02 -6.36 -12.31
C PHE A 39 -6.15 -6.38 -13.58
N GLY A 40 -5.39 -5.32 -13.85
CA GLY A 40 -4.63 -5.19 -15.08
C GLY A 40 -5.50 -5.21 -16.34
N PHE A 41 -6.75 -4.74 -16.26
CA PHE A 41 -7.62 -4.65 -17.43
C PHE A 41 -7.09 -3.65 -18.44
N ARG A 42 -7.26 -3.97 -19.72
CA ARG A 42 -6.87 -3.09 -20.83
C ARG A 42 -7.91 -2.00 -21.09
N ASP A 43 -9.17 -2.26 -20.72
CA ASP A 43 -10.30 -1.39 -20.98
C ASP A 43 -11.08 -1.09 -19.69
N HIS A 44 -11.71 0.08 -19.64
CA HIS A 44 -12.47 0.53 -18.48
C HIS A 44 -13.81 -0.22 -18.33
N LYS A 45 -14.40 -0.69 -19.44
CA LYS A 45 -15.72 -1.33 -19.46
C LYS A 45 -15.71 -2.64 -18.67
N SER A 46 -14.63 -3.41 -18.77
CA SER A 46 -14.40 -4.63 -18.00
C SER A 46 -14.46 -4.37 -16.49
N LEU A 47 -13.81 -3.30 -16.01
CA LEU A 47 -13.87 -2.96 -14.58
C LEU A 47 -15.25 -2.49 -14.17
N TYR A 48 -15.86 -1.56 -14.92
CA TYR A 48 -17.21 -1.08 -14.60
C TYR A 48 -18.24 -2.20 -14.57
N SER A 49 -18.15 -3.18 -15.48
CA SER A 49 -19.04 -4.34 -15.48
C SER A 49 -18.87 -5.20 -14.22
N LEU A 50 -17.64 -5.47 -13.79
CA LEU A 50 -17.36 -6.18 -12.55
C LEU A 50 -17.88 -5.43 -11.32
N LEU A 51 -17.62 -4.13 -11.25
CA LEU A 51 -18.04 -3.28 -10.13
C LEU A 51 -19.56 -3.18 -10.05
N ALA A 52 -20.24 -2.89 -11.16
CA ALA A 52 -21.69 -2.81 -11.21
C ALA A 52 -22.37 -4.15 -10.89
N LYS A 53 -21.77 -5.28 -11.29
CA LYS A 53 -22.26 -6.61 -10.90
C LYS A 53 -22.12 -6.83 -9.39
N THR A 54 -20.95 -6.55 -8.84
CA THR A 54 -20.64 -6.78 -7.42
C THR A 54 -21.45 -5.83 -6.51
N GLU A 55 -21.71 -4.61 -6.98
CA GLU A 55 -22.59 -3.62 -6.34
C GLU A 55 -24.06 -4.08 -6.35
N ARG A 56 -24.58 -4.58 -7.47
CA ARG A 56 -25.93 -5.17 -7.53
C ARG A 56 -26.10 -6.39 -6.61
N MET A 57 -25.02 -7.11 -6.32
CA MET A 57 -25.02 -8.21 -5.36
C MET A 57 -24.97 -7.73 -3.91
N GLY A 58 -24.85 -6.42 -3.65
CA GLY A 58 -24.76 -5.85 -2.29
C GLY A 58 -23.41 -6.04 -1.60
N LEU A 59 -22.40 -6.58 -2.30
CA LEU A 59 -21.10 -6.94 -1.72
C LEU A 59 -20.13 -5.75 -1.61
N ILE A 60 -20.34 -4.73 -2.43
CA ILE A 60 -19.64 -3.46 -2.39
C ILE A 60 -20.63 -2.32 -2.55
N GLN A 61 -20.24 -1.11 -2.17
CA GLN A 61 -20.99 0.11 -2.42
C GLN A 61 -20.10 1.16 -3.09
N LYS A 62 -20.69 1.96 -3.98
CA LYS A 62 -20.02 3.11 -4.59
C LYS A 62 -20.33 4.38 -3.80
N HIS A 63 -19.31 5.18 -3.54
CA HIS A 63 -19.45 6.53 -3.00
C HIS A 63 -18.67 7.52 -3.85
N VAL A 64 -19.26 8.68 -4.15
CA VAL A 64 -18.60 9.75 -4.90
C VAL A 64 -18.25 10.86 -3.92
N LEU A 65 -16.96 11.08 -3.70
CA LEU A 65 -16.48 12.24 -2.98
C LEU A 65 -16.33 13.39 -3.97
N GLU A 66 -17.06 14.46 -3.72
CA GLU A 66 -17.08 15.67 -4.54
C GLU A 66 -16.64 16.86 -3.69
N SER A 67 -15.63 17.57 -4.16
CA SER A 67 -15.15 18.84 -3.63
C SER A 67 -15.08 19.86 -4.77
N ARG A 68 -14.73 21.11 -4.47
CA ARG A 68 -14.59 22.16 -5.48
C ARG A 68 -13.58 21.83 -6.59
N THR A 69 -12.60 20.98 -6.31
CA THR A 69 -11.49 20.66 -7.22
C THR A 69 -11.35 19.18 -7.54
N MET A 70 -12.10 18.31 -6.88
CA MET A 70 -11.93 16.86 -6.99
C MET A 70 -13.27 16.15 -7.02
N LYS A 71 -13.41 15.23 -7.97
CA LYS A 71 -14.49 14.26 -8.01
C LYS A 71 -13.89 12.87 -8.13
N ILE A 72 -13.99 12.07 -7.08
CA ILE A 72 -13.41 10.73 -7.02
C ILE A 72 -14.49 9.71 -6.64
N SER A 73 -14.60 8.65 -7.45
CA SER A 73 -15.45 7.51 -7.13
C SER A 73 -14.64 6.48 -6.36
N LEU A 74 -15.19 6.06 -5.23
CA LEU A 74 -14.65 5.01 -4.38
C LEU A 74 -15.62 3.83 -4.38
N TRP A 75 -15.06 2.63 -4.36
CA TRP A 75 -15.78 1.40 -4.10
C TRP A 75 -15.24 0.80 -2.83
N GLY A 76 -16.12 0.52 -1.88
CA GLY A 76 -15.73 -0.08 -0.61
C GLY A 76 -16.62 -1.24 -0.22
N ILE A 77 -16.06 -2.11 0.62
CA ILE A 77 -16.67 -3.37 1.00
C ILE A 77 -17.83 -3.16 1.99
N THR A 78 -18.91 -3.91 1.80
CA THR A 78 -20.04 -3.97 2.74
C THR A 78 -19.85 -5.09 3.76
N ASN A 79 -20.73 -5.19 4.76
CA ASN A 79 -20.72 -6.33 5.68
C ASN A 79 -20.97 -7.66 4.96
N ASP A 80 -21.87 -7.67 3.96
CA ASP A 80 -22.14 -8.87 3.16
C ASP A 80 -20.93 -9.23 2.29
N GLY A 81 -20.25 -8.23 1.73
CA GLY A 81 -18.98 -8.42 1.04
C GLY A 81 -17.91 -9.05 1.92
N LEU A 82 -17.78 -8.57 3.17
CA LEU A 82 -16.86 -9.14 4.14
C LEU A 82 -17.21 -10.59 4.46
N ALA A 83 -18.48 -10.89 4.71
CA ALA A 83 -18.94 -12.24 5.05
C ALA A 83 -18.57 -13.29 3.98
N VAL A 84 -18.51 -12.90 2.70
CA VAL A 84 -18.12 -13.79 1.59
C VAL A 84 -16.63 -14.17 1.61
N VAL A 85 -15.75 -13.34 2.19
CA VAL A 85 -14.29 -13.52 2.18
C VAL A 85 -13.66 -13.66 3.56
N LEU A 86 -14.49 -13.82 4.59
CA LEU A 86 -14.02 -14.24 5.90
C LEU A 86 -13.49 -15.67 5.83
N THR A 87 -12.41 -15.87 6.56
CA THR A 87 -11.72 -17.14 6.72
C THR A 87 -11.58 -17.45 8.21
N PRO A 88 -11.39 -18.72 8.60
CA PRO A 88 -11.14 -19.08 10.00
C PRO A 88 -9.92 -18.37 10.62
N ASP A 89 -8.98 -17.89 9.79
CA ASP A 89 -7.79 -17.16 10.23
C ASP A 89 -8.08 -15.70 10.61
N ASP A 90 -9.23 -15.15 10.21
CA ASP A 90 -9.64 -13.79 10.54
C ASP A 90 -10.07 -13.70 12.02
N LYS A 91 -9.12 -13.42 12.91
CA LYS A 91 -9.35 -13.32 14.37
C LYS A 91 -10.25 -12.16 14.80
N ILE A 92 -10.38 -11.13 13.97
CA ILE A 92 -11.15 -9.92 14.24
C ILE A 92 -11.97 -9.60 12.99
N PHE A 93 -13.25 -9.24 13.18
CA PHE A 93 -14.10 -8.82 12.07
C PHE A 93 -13.52 -7.55 11.41
N PRO A 94 -13.19 -7.58 10.11
CA PRO A 94 -12.60 -6.43 9.44
C PRO A 94 -13.57 -5.23 9.36
N PRO A 95 -13.07 -3.99 9.34
CA PRO A 95 -13.91 -2.82 9.18
C PRO A 95 -14.53 -2.80 7.78
N ARG A 96 -15.81 -2.43 7.74
CA ARG A 96 -16.53 -2.11 6.50
C ARG A 96 -16.21 -0.71 6.02
N PHE A 97 -16.59 -0.40 4.79
CA PHE A 97 -16.49 0.95 4.26
C PHE A 97 -17.51 1.90 4.86
N GLU A 98 -17.02 2.99 5.46
CA GLU A 98 -17.83 4.06 6.05
C GLU A 98 -17.43 5.42 5.45
N PRO A 99 -18.11 5.87 4.38
CA PRO A 99 -17.70 7.07 3.64
C PRO A 99 -17.58 8.34 4.48
N SER A 100 -18.42 8.48 5.51
CA SER A 100 -18.43 9.62 6.43
C SER A 100 -17.14 9.76 7.25
N LYS A 101 -16.32 8.70 7.35
CA LYS A 101 -15.04 8.71 8.07
C LYS A 101 -13.85 9.09 7.18
N ILE A 102 -14.05 9.27 5.88
CA ILE A 102 -12.97 9.59 4.95
C ILE A 102 -12.69 11.09 5.00
N THR A 103 -11.44 11.46 5.28
CA THR A 103 -10.95 12.81 5.05
C THR A 103 -10.17 12.87 3.74
N GLY A 104 -10.19 14.02 3.06
CA GLY A 104 -9.50 14.17 1.75
C GLY A 104 -8.00 13.89 1.80
N TRP A 105 -7.34 14.18 2.94
CA TRP A 105 -5.90 13.93 3.11
C TRP A 105 -5.58 12.45 3.33
N THR A 106 -6.34 11.78 4.20
CA THR A 106 -6.17 10.34 4.44
C THR A 106 -6.47 9.52 3.20
N LEU A 107 -7.40 10.00 2.36
CA LEU A 107 -7.77 9.34 1.11
C LEU A 107 -6.59 9.23 0.14
N GLU A 108 -5.95 10.37 -0.14
CA GLU A 108 -4.87 10.45 -1.10
C GLU A 108 -3.65 9.61 -0.69
N HIS A 109 -3.27 9.68 0.59
CA HIS A 109 -2.21 8.85 1.16
C HIS A 109 -2.53 7.37 1.09
N HIS A 110 -3.76 6.99 1.43
CA HIS A 110 -4.22 5.60 1.37
C HIS A 110 -4.18 5.03 -0.04
N LEU A 111 -4.64 5.78 -1.04
CA LEU A 111 -4.63 5.35 -2.43
C LEU A 111 -3.20 5.23 -3.00
N ASP A 112 -2.28 6.13 -2.63
CA ASP A 112 -0.88 6.01 -3.02
C ASP A 112 -0.22 4.75 -2.44
N ASN A 113 -0.53 4.44 -1.17
CA ASN A 113 -0.03 3.23 -0.51
C ASN A 113 -0.53 1.95 -1.21
N GLN A 114 -1.81 1.92 -1.58
CA GLN A 114 -2.37 0.83 -2.38
C GLN A 114 -1.69 0.70 -3.75
N ALA A 115 -1.43 1.83 -4.42
CA ALA A 115 -0.77 1.81 -5.72
C ALA A 115 0.68 1.28 -5.61
N ALA A 116 1.44 1.72 -4.60
CA ALA A 116 2.78 1.23 -4.32
C ALA A 116 2.80 -0.28 -4.05
N ARG A 117 1.89 -0.76 -3.18
CA ARG A 117 1.67 -2.18 -2.90
C ARG A 117 1.43 -2.97 -4.19
N LEU A 118 0.41 -2.57 -4.98
CA LEU A 118 0.02 -3.31 -6.18
C LEU A 118 1.11 -3.32 -7.26
N ILE A 119 1.90 -2.25 -7.39
CA ILE A 119 3.05 -2.22 -8.30
C ILE A 119 4.08 -3.28 -7.90
N LEU A 120 4.35 -3.42 -6.59
CA LEU A 120 5.30 -4.41 -6.08
C LEU A 120 4.75 -5.84 -6.20
N GLU A 121 3.48 -6.06 -5.86
CA GLU A 121 2.84 -7.38 -5.99
C GLU A 121 2.87 -7.88 -7.44
N LYS A 122 2.64 -7.00 -8.41
CA LYS A 122 2.78 -7.33 -9.85
C LYS A 122 4.20 -7.71 -10.26
N LYS A 123 5.20 -7.38 -9.46
CA LYS A 123 6.60 -7.74 -9.65
C LYS A 123 6.99 -8.99 -8.84
N GLY A 124 6.02 -9.69 -8.26
CA GLY A 124 6.24 -10.92 -7.50
C GLY A 124 6.43 -10.70 -6.00
N ALA A 125 6.28 -9.47 -5.50
CA ALA A 125 6.23 -9.25 -4.07
C ALA A 125 4.93 -9.84 -3.47
N SER A 126 4.94 -10.15 -2.19
CA SER A 126 3.83 -10.81 -1.50
C SER A 126 3.81 -10.47 -0.01
N GLY A 127 2.85 -11.00 0.74
CA GLY A 127 2.83 -10.87 2.20
C GLY A 127 2.67 -9.44 2.68
N TRP A 128 1.82 -8.66 2.00
CA TRP A 128 1.51 -7.30 2.40
C TRP A 128 0.95 -7.26 3.83
N ILE A 129 1.49 -6.37 4.65
CA ILE A 129 0.97 -6.05 5.98
C ILE A 129 0.81 -4.53 6.05
N ASN A 130 -0.43 -4.04 6.06
CA ASN A 130 -0.70 -2.63 6.24
C ASN A 130 -0.32 -2.19 7.68
N GLY A 131 0.47 -1.13 7.80
CA GLY A 131 0.98 -0.66 9.08
C GLY A 131 -0.10 -0.23 10.06
N ASP A 132 -1.22 0.30 9.57
CA ASP A 132 -2.32 0.80 10.40
C ASP A 132 -3.18 -0.33 11.00
N ARG A 133 -2.96 -1.58 10.58
CA ARG A 133 -3.74 -2.73 11.04
C ARG A 133 -3.25 -3.23 12.41
N ALA A 134 -4.20 -3.74 13.20
CA ALA A 134 -3.91 -4.36 14.49
C ALA A 134 -2.93 -5.56 14.37
N THR A 135 -2.92 -6.23 13.23
CA THR A 135 -1.95 -7.29 12.90
C THR A 135 -0.52 -6.77 12.95
N PHE A 136 -0.23 -5.60 12.37
CA PHE A 136 1.09 -4.98 12.48
C PHE A 136 1.41 -4.62 13.94
N LEU A 137 0.49 -3.94 14.62
CA LEU A 137 0.71 -3.44 15.99
C LEU A 137 0.96 -4.57 17.00
N SER A 138 0.34 -5.74 16.81
CA SER A 138 0.54 -6.91 17.67
C SER A 138 1.86 -7.65 17.40
N GLN A 139 2.40 -7.56 16.18
CA GLN A 139 3.61 -8.28 15.78
C GLN A 139 4.89 -7.45 15.91
N TYR A 140 4.81 -6.13 15.72
CA TYR A 140 5.98 -5.26 15.59
C TYR A 140 5.99 -4.15 16.65
N GLN A 141 6.93 -4.24 17.59
CA GLN A 141 7.18 -3.19 18.59
C GLN A 141 8.24 -2.21 18.08
N VAL A 142 7.81 -1.25 17.27
CA VAL A 142 8.65 -0.21 16.67
C VAL A 142 8.15 1.19 17.05
N LYS A 143 9.09 2.13 17.22
CA LYS A 143 8.77 3.51 17.61
C LYS A 143 8.08 4.28 16.48
N HIS A 144 8.52 4.06 15.25
CA HIS A 144 7.88 4.57 14.04
C HIS A 144 7.34 3.40 13.24
N ARG A 145 6.10 3.55 12.79
CA ARG A 145 5.31 2.58 12.05
C ARG A 145 5.36 2.94 10.56
N PRO A 146 5.79 2.01 9.68
CA PRO A 146 5.71 2.21 8.25
C PRO A 146 4.27 2.17 7.74
N ASP A 147 4.04 2.66 6.53
CA ASP A 147 2.72 2.58 5.87
C ASP A 147 2.37 1.13 5.51
N GLY A 148 3.38 0.30 5.24
CA GLY A 148 3.22 -1.15 5.16
C GLY A 148 4.54 -1.91 5.10
N LEU A 149 4.44 -3.22 5.27
CA LEU A 149 5.52 -4.17 5.00
C LEU A 149 5.16 -5.05 3.81
N ILE A 150 6.16 -5.45 3.05
CA ILE A 150 5.99 -6.40 1.95
C ILE A 150 7.24 -7.26 1.79
N ILE A 151 7.04 -8.49 1.35
CA ILE A 151 8.09 -9.47 1.09
C ILE A 151 8.41 -9.42 -0.40
N LEU A 152 9.64 -9.05 -0.75
CA LEU A 152 10.12 -9.09 -2.12
C LEU A 152 10.34 -10.55 -2.59
N PRO A 153 10.44 -10.79 -3.91
CA PRO A 153 11.07 -12.00 -4.41
C PRO A 153 12.40 -12.23 -3.68
N GLY A 154 12.73 -13.47 -3.30
CA GLY A 154 13.90 -13.80 -2.46
C GLY A 154 13.74 -13.61 -0.95
N SER A 155 12.51 -13.42 -0.47
CA SER A 155 12.16 -13.43 0.97
C SER A 155 12.70 -12.24 1.78
N THR A 156 13.18 -11.18 1.11
CA THR A 156 13.58 -9.94 1.77
C THR A 156 12.35 -9.13 2.17
N VAL A 157 12.15 -8.92 3.48
CA VAL A 157 11.11 -8.02 4.00
C VAL A 157 11.57 -6.57 3.86
N ILE A 158 10.73 -5.72 3.28
CA ILE A 158 10.96 -4.27 3.19
C ILE A 158 9.80 -3.50 3.83
N ALA A 159 10.10 -2.29 4.30
CA ALA A 159 9.10 -1.31 4.70
C ALA A 159 8.78 -0.34 3.56
N ILE A 160 7.53 0.08 3.44
CA ILE A 160 7.04 1.09 2.50
C ILE A 160 6.66 2.35 3.26
N GLU A 161 7.08 3.49 2.73
CA GLU A 161 6.71 4.84 3.20
C GLU A 161 6.22 5.63 1.98
N THR A 162 4.93 5.90 1.88
CA THR A 162 4.37 6.76 0.83
C THR A 162 4.39 8.21 1.30
N GLU A 163 5.27 9.04 0.76
CA GLU A 163 5.47 10.40 1.29
C GLU A 163 4.94 11.46 0.31
N ARG A 164 3.76 12.02 0.63
CA ARG A 164 3.15 13.12 -0.16
C ARG A 164 3.65 14.51 0.23
N ARG A 165 4.10 14.70 1.48
CA ARG A 165 4.57 15.98 2.02
C ARG A 165 5.90 15.80 2.76
N LEU A 166 6.83 16.72 2.53
CA LEU A 166 8.09 16.71 3.26
C LEU A 166 7.83 16.99 4.74
N LYS A 167 8.36 16.11 5.59
CA LYS A 167 8.38 16.28 7.04
C LYS A 167 9.56 17.18 7.44
N THR A 168 9.58 17.62 8.70
CA THR A 168 10.71 18.40 9.22
C THR A 168 11.96 17.51 9.33
N ARG A 169 13.14 18.14 9.31
CA ARG A 169 14.43 17.44 9.50
C ARG A 169 14.45 16.60 10.79
N ALA A 170 13.96 17.17 11.90
CA ALA A 170 13.90 16.48 13.18
C ALA A 170 12.99 15.23 13.13
N ARG A 171 11.87 15.32 12.39
CA ARG A 171 10.97 14.18 12.20
C ARG A 171 11.64 13.08 11.38
N TYR A 172 12.31 13.42 10.27
CA TYR A 172 13.05 12.44 9.48
C TYR A 172 14.20 11.80 10.27
N GLN A 173 14.92 12.57 11.08
CA GLN A 173 15.97 12.03 11.94
C GLN A 173 15.43 10.96 12.91
N SER A 174 14.24 11.18 13.48
CA SER A 174 13.55 10.21 14.35
C SER A 174 13.07 8.97 13.59
N ILE A 175 12.51 9.16 12.39
CA ILE A 175 12.05 8.06 11.51
C ILE A 175 13.23 7.18 11.07
N ILE A 176 14.32 7.80 10.59
CA ILE A 176 15.54 7.10 10.18
C ILE A 176 16.08 6.27 11.35
N ALA A 177 16.19 6.85 12.55
CA ALA A 177 16.64 6.13 13.74
C ALA A 177 15.80 4.87 14.00
N SER A 178 14.47 5.00 13.92
CA SER A 178 13.55 3.88 14.13
C SER A 178 13.72 2.77 13.09
N HIS A 179 13.83 3.10 11.80
CA HIS A 179 14.04 2.07 10.77
C HIS A 179 15.41 1.40 10.88
N LEU A 180 16.47 2.14 11.23
CA LEU A 180 17.79 1.54 11.43
C LEU A 180 17.80 0.56 12.61
N LEU A 181 17.07 0.88 13.69
CA LEU A 181 16.86 -0.04 14.81
C LEU A 181 16.05 -1.28 14.40
N ALA A 182 14.97 -1.09 13.65
CA ALA A 182 14.15 -2.20 13.15
C ALA A 182 14.95 -3.12 12.22
N ARG A 183 15.81 -2.54 11.36
CA ARG A 183 16.75 -3.30 10.53
C ARG A 183 17.77 -4.08 11.34
N THR A 184 18.30 -3.48 12.42
CA THR A 184 19.24 -4.17 13.33
C THR A 184 18.58 -5.41 13.96
N ARG A 185 17.26 -5.32 14.23
CA ARG A 185 16.43 -6.44 14.69
C ARG A 185 15.95 -7.38 13.57
N LYS A 186 16.40 -7.17 12.33
CA LYS A 186 16.02 -7.92 11.12
C LYS A 186 14.51 -7.96 10.86
N LEU A 187 13.76 -6.94 11.29
CA LEU A 187 12.32 -6.84 10.99
C LEU A 187 12.07 -6.52 9.52
N TRP A 188 12.92 -5.68 8.92
CA TRP A 188 12.99 -5.41 7.49
C TRP A 188 14.39 -4.92 7.12
N ILE A 189 14.82 -5.15 5.87
CA ILE A 189 16.20 -4.87 5.44
C ILE A 189 16.32 -3.52 4.73
N HIS A 190 15.30 -3.14 3.96
CA HIS A 190 15.24 -1.88 3.23
C HIS A 190 13.95 -1.11 3.55
N VAL A 191 13.97 0.18 3.28
CA VAL A 191 12.82 1.07 3.36
C VAL A 191 12.66 1.77 2.01
N PHE A 192 11.54 1.52 1.33
CA PHE A 192 11.21 2.17 0.07
C PHE A 192 10.32 3.36 0.35
N TYR A 193 10.87 4.55 0.14
CA TYR A 193 10.10 5.79 0.06
C TYR A 193 9.52 5.91 -1.34
N VAL A 194 8.18 5.96 -1.43
CA VAL A 194 7.46 6.16 -2.69
C VAL A 194 6.88 7.56 -2.71
N ILE A 195 7.32 8.36 -3.68
CA ILE A 195 7.05 9.80 -3.79
C ILE A 195 6.21 10.06 -5.04
N PRO A 196 5.27 11.02 -5.02
CA PRO A 196 4.39 11.24 -6.17
C PRO A 196 5.11 11.84 -7.40
N ASP A 197 6.13 12.67 -7.21
CA ASP A 197 6.77 13.41 -8.31
C ASP A 197 8.30 13.55 -8.15
N PRO A 198 9.05 13.73 -9.26
CA PRO A 198 10.51 13.84 -9.24
C PRO A 198 11.04 15.04 -8.43
N GLN A 199 10.31 16.16 -8.38
CA GLN A 199 10.77 17.35 -7.68
C GLN A 199 10.77 17.11 -6.15
N LYS A 200 9.72 16.49 -5.62
CA LYS A 200 9.67 16.08 -4.21
C LYS A 200 10.70 15.01 -3.90
N LYS A 201 10.95 14.07 -4.82
CA LYS A 201 12.01 13.07 -4.65
C LYS A 201 13.35 13.77 -4.45
N ARG A 202 13.71 14.73 -5.32
CA ARG A 202 14.95 15.50 -5.21
C ARG A 202 15.03 16.27 -3.88
N ALA A 203 13.92 16.87 -3.46
CA ALA A 203 13.88 17.59 -2.19
C ALA A 203 14.06 16.66 -0.97
N LEU A 204 13.49 15.45 -1.01
CA LEU A 204 13.67 14.45 0.03
C LEU A 204 15.11 13.95 0.10
N GLU A 205 15.74 13.69 -1.04
CA GLU A 205 17.16 13.30 -1.13
C GLU A 205 18.06 14.34 -0.47
N LEU A 206 17.92 15.62 -0.85
CA LEU A 206 18.68 16.72 -0.25
C LEU A 206 18.48 16.82 1.26
N LEU A 207 17.24 16.61 1.73
CA LEU A 207 16.95 16.61 3.15
C LEU A 207 17.63 15.43 3.86
N PHE A 208 17.55 14.22 3.31
CA PHE A 208 18.21 13.02 3.86
C PHE A 208 19.73 13.19 3.92
N ASP A 209 20.32 13.79 2.89
CA ASP A 209 21.76 14.10 2.84
C ASP A 209 22.17 15.15 3.90
N SER A 210 21.28 16.11 4.18
CA SER A 210 21.52 17.11 5.23
C SER A 210 21.57 16.51 6.64
N ILE A 211 20.97 15.34 6.86
CA ILE A 211 20.96 14.65 8.16
C ILE A 211 22.28 13.89 8.32
N ARG A 212 23.16 14.41 9.17
CA ARG A 212 24.49 13.81 9.43
C ARG A 212 24.51 12.76 10.54
N HIS A 213 23.54 12.78 11.44
CA HIS A 213 23.46 11.87 12.58
C HIS A 213 21.99 11.62 12.96
N VAL A 214 21.75 10.54 13.68
CA VAL A 214 20.48 10.23 14.34
C VAL A 214 20.67 10.16 15.86
N ILE A 215 19.58 10.29 16.61
CA ILE A 215 19.62 10.17 18.07
C ILE A 215 19.03 8.82 18.46
N ILE A 216 19.85 7.96 19.07
CA ILE A 216 19.46 6.64 19.57
C ILE A 216 19.87 6.59 21.04
N ASN A 217 18.92 6.30 21.94
CA ASN A 217 19.16 6.25 23.39
C ASN A 217 19.93 7.49 23.93
N HIS A 218 19.53 8.69 23.48
CA HIS A 218 20.17 9.97 23.81
C HIS A 218 21.62 10.16 23.30
N GLN A 219 22.12 9.23 22.48
CA GLN A 219 23.44 9.35 21.84
C GLN A 219 23.31 9.77 20.38
N HIS A 220 24.23 10.65 19.94
CA HIS A 220 24.34 11.07 18.55
C HIS A 220 25.15 10.05 17.76
N VAL A 221 24.47 9.29 16.90
CA VAL A 221 25.09 8.27 16.05
C VAL A 221 25.24 8.82 14.63
N PRO A 222 26.47 8.94 14.09
CA PRO A 222 26.69 9.46 12.75
C PRO A 222 26.13 8.53 11.66
N LEU A 223 25.55 9.11 10.61
CA LEU A 223 25.02 8.37 9.46
C LEU A 223 26.09 8.15 8.40
N GLU A 224 26.69 6.97 8.42
CA GLU A 224 27.52 6.44 7.34
C GLU A 224 26.73 5.95 6.12
N GLU A 225 27.44 5.69 5.01
CA GLU A 225 26.89 5.20 3.74
C GLU A 225 26.09 3.89 3.89
N ARG A 226 26.54 2.97 4.75
CA ARG A 226 25.80 1.73 5.04
C ARG A 226 24.40 1.98 5.62
N HIS A 227 24.21 3.07 6.38
CA HIS A 227 22.91 3.44 6.92
C HIS A 227 22.04 4.09 5.85
N ARG A 228 22.64 4.92 4.97
CA ARG A 228 21.94 5.57 3.86
C ARG A 228 21.42 4.55 2.85
N ARG A 229 22.19 3.50 2.57
CA ARG A 229 21.79 2.41 1.67
C ARG A 229 20.59 1.58 2.13
N VAL A 230 20.11 1.78 3.36
CA VAL A 230 18.85 1.18 3.83
C VAL A 230 17.63 1.83 3.15
N PHE A 231 17.73 3.12 2.83
CA PHE A 231 16.63 3.91 2.28
C PHE A 231 16.75 3.98 0.75
N ARG A 232 15.64 3.70 0.06
CA ARG A 232 15.52 3.78 -1.39
C ARG A 232 14.37 4.69 -1.74
N ILE A 233 14.63 5.74 -2.50
CA ILE A 233 13.63 6.75 -2.85
C ILE A 233 13.25 6.57 -4.32
N TYR A 234 11.98 6.27 -4.56
CA TYR A 234 11.41 6.04 -5.88
C TYR A 234 10.20 6.94 -6.10
N THR A 235 10.02 7.39 -7.33
CA THR A 235 8.70 7.79 -7.80
C THR A 235 7.86 6.55 -8.13
N LEU A 236 6.55 6.69 -8.23
CA LEU A 236 5.69 5.59 -8.70
C LEU A 236 6.11 5.07 -10.08
N ASP A 237 6.58 5.94 -10.98
CA ASP A 237 7.01 5.53 -12.31
C ASP A 237 8.37 4.83 -12.33
N GLU A 238 9.29 5.23 -11.46
CA GLU A 238 10.55 4.49 -11.24
C GLU A 238 10.25 3.13 -10.62
N LEU A 239 9.34 3.06 -9.64
CA LEU A 239 8.94 1.82 -9.00
C LEU A 239 8.35 0.83 -10.02
N LYS A 240 7.58 1.30 -11.01
CA LYS A 240 7.07 0.45 -12.12
C LYS A 240 8.20 -0.13 -12.98
N ARG A 241 9.32 0.58 -13.16
CA ARG A 241 10.45 0.15 -14.00
C ARG A 241 11.52 -0.63 -13.24
N LEU A 242 11.49 -0.58 -11.91
CA LEU A 242 12.45 -1.25 -11.04
C LEU A 242 12.44 -2.78 -11.24
N SER A 243 13.62 -3.40 -11.32
CA SER A 243 13.76 -4.85 -11.13
C SER A 243 14.05 -5.16 -9.65
N LEU A 244 13.29 -6.08 -9.09
CA LEU A 244 13.41 -6.48 -7.69
C LEU A 244 14.59 -7.46 -7.45
N ASP A 245 15.17 -8.04 -8.50
CA ASP A 245 16.34 -8.95 -8.42
C ASP A 245 17.61 -8.26 -7.88
N SER A 246 17.60 -6.92 -7.82
CA SER A 246 18.68 -6.15 -7.18
C SER A 246 18.60 -6.12 -5.64
N TYR A 247 17.52 -6.69 -5.07
CA TYR A 247 17.20 -6.72 -3.65
C TYR A 247 17.04 -8.14 -3.07
N THR A 248 17.26 -9.16 -3.91
CA THR A 248 17.37 -10.57 -3.56
C THR A 248 18.74 -10.92 -3.03
#